data_AF-A0A9W7DMQ0-F1
#
_entry.id   AF-A0A9W7DMQ0-F1
#
_cell.length_a   1.000
_cell.length_b   1.000
_cell.length_c   1.000
_cell.angle_alpha   90.00
_cell.angle_beta   90.00
_cell.angle_gamma   90.00
#
_symmetry.space_group_name_H-M   'P 1'
#
loop_
_entity.id
_entity.type
_entity.pdbx_description
1 polymer ?
#
loop_
_entity_poly.entity_id
_entity_poly.type
_entity_poly.pdbx_seq_one_letter_code
_entity_poly.pdbx_strand_id
1 'polypeptide(L)'
;MTPKLRIDIPDLLKYEHMLRSKSYHLICSPERCTEVLNNLKPLRLQKGDAEPVVVWEPIPDDCNPAHLARCVNILDQVDVLSPNAAECAAFFNENEPTDKENCERIGSKFLQYMTKNEHSGIVLRCGSLGCLCLTQKSKKWFPAYHSDPNATDYKVIDPTGCGNSFVGAFAAAYVLGGFNFDLGCVFGTLASGLCIQLHGVPNVEKHGDDELWNGVSLEDLLNIYLKRNPSLGITNDHIIDTIRNFHY
;
A
#
# COMPACT_ATOMS: atom_id res chain seq x y z
N MET A 1 26.37 -17.88 2.96
CA MET A 1 25.08 -17.17 2.93
C MET A 1 24.05 -18.12 2.37
N THR A 2 22.91 -18.29 3.04
CA THR A 2 21.77 -19.01 2.45
C THR A 2 21.29 -18.20 1.23
N PRO A 3 21.06 -18.81 0.06
CA PRO A 3 20.50 -18.10 -1.09
C PRO A 3 19.18 -17.45 -0.68
N LYS A 4 18.98 -16.18 -1.06
CA LYS A 4 17.68 -15.53 -0.88
C LYS A 4 16.65 -16.29 -1.72
N LEU A 5 15.77 -17.04 -1.07
CA LEU A 5 14.59 -17.63 -1.71
C LEU A 5 13.65 -16.49 -2.09
N ARG A 6 13.27 -16.43 -3.36
CA ARG A 6 12.36 -15.41 -3.90
C ARG A 6 11.18 -16.12 -4.50
N ILE A 7 9.99 -15.58 -4.26
CA ILE A 7 8.77 -16.03 -4.93
C ILE A 7 8.85 -15.56 -6.38
N ASP A 8 8.67 -16.49 -7.32
CA ASP A 8 8.69 -16.23 -8.75
C ASP A 8 7.50 -16.92 -9.45
N ILE A 9 7.32 -16.68 -10.74
CA ILE A 9 6.27 -17.25 -11.59
C ILE A 9 6.16 -18.78 -11.45
N PRO A 10 7.25 -19.56 -11.40
CA PRO A 10 7.17 -21.00 -11.14
C PRO A 10 6.48 -21.35 -9.82
N ASP A 11 6.64 -20.54 -8.77
CA ASP A 11 5.96 -20.75 -7.49
C ASP A 11 4.46 -20.46 -7.61
N LEU A 12 4.09 -19.41 -8.37
CA LEU A 12 2.68 -19.10 -8.64
C LEU A 12 1.99 -20.21 -9.45
N LEU A 13 2.71 -20.84 -10.38
CA LEU A 13 2.21 -22.00 -11.14
C LEU A 13 2.04 -23.24 -10.26
N LYS A 14 2.92 -23.42 -9.27
CA LYS A 14 2.83 -24.52 -8.30
C LYS A 14 1.62 -24.35 -7.36
N TYR A 15 1.26 -23.11 -7.04
CA TYR A 15 0.17 -22.78 -6.13
C TYR A 15 -0.91 -21.96 -6.86
N GLU A 16 -1.85 -22.63 -7.55
CA GLU A 16 -2.86 -21.97 -8.41
C GLU A 16 -3.69 -20.89 -7.68
N HIS A 17 -3.92 -21.02 -6.37
CA HIS A 17 -4.60 -19.99 -5.58
C HIS A 17 -3.80 -18.68 -5.49
N MET A 18 -2.46 -18.74 -5.51
CA MET A 18 -1.58 -17.57 -5.59
C MET A 18 -1.57 -16.97 -7.00
N LEU A 19 -1.69 -17.79 -8.05
CA LEU A 19 -1.86 -17.31 -9.42
C LEU A 19 -3.19 -16.56 -9.60
N ARG A 20 -4.23 -16.93 -8.87
CA ARG A 20 -5.56 -16.31 -8.91
C ARG A 20 -5.74 -15.11 -7.97
N SER A 21 -4.71 -14.72 -7.22
CA SER A 21 -4.77 -13.56 -6.32
C SER A 21 -5.21 -12.30 -7.07
N LYS A 22 -6.15 -11.54 -6.50
CA LYS A 22 -6.69 -10.34 -7.16
C LYS A 22 -5.72 -9.15 -7.15
N SER A 23 -4.74 -9.17 -6.26
CA SER A 23 -3.69 -8.17 -6.19
C SER A 23 -2.31 -8.78 -5.94
N TYR A 24 -1.28 -8.08 -6.40
CA TYR A 24 0.13 -8.39 -6.14
C TYR A 24 0.82 -7.13 -5.62
N HIS A 25 1.54 -7.29 -4.51
CA HIS A 25 2.49 -6.31 -4.03
C HIS A 25 3.89 -6.70 -4.52
N LEU A 26 4.48 -5.90 -5.40
CA LEU A 26 5.79 -6.16 -5.99
C LEU A 26 6.82 -5.16 -5.46
N ILE A 27 7.86 -5.67 -4.77
CA ILE A 27 9.01 -4.89 -4.32
C ILE A 27 10.23 -5.36 -5.13
N CYS A 28 10.56 -4.63 -6.20
CA CYS A 28 11.63 -5.03 -7.11
C CYS A 28 12.06 -3.90 -8.05
N SER A 29 13.14 -4.12 -8.79
CA SER A 29 13.55 -3.19 -9.85
C SER A 29 12.49 -3.07 -10.95
N PRO A 30 12.46 -1.96 -11.71
CA PRO A 30 11.57 -1.80 -12.85
C PRO A 30 11.65 -2.97 -13.84
N GLU A 31 12.85 -3.42 -14.19
CA GLU A 31 13.06 -4.50 -15.16
C GLU A 31 12.45 -5.81 -14.67
N ARG A 32 12.61 -6.11 -13.37
CA ARG A 32 12.03 -7.29 -12.76
C ARG A 32 10.51 -7.20 -12.69
N CYS A 33 9.97 -6.04 -12.36
CA CYS A 33 8.53 -5.83 -12.36
C CYS A 33 7.96 -6.07 -13.77
N THR A 34 8.58 -5.52 -14.82
CA THR A 34 8.19 -5.79 -16.21
C THR A 34 8.25 -7.29 -16.55
N GLU A 35 9.30 -7.99 -16.15
CA GLU A 35 9.41 -9.44 -16.35
C GLU A 35 8.26 -10.21 -15.68
N VAL A 36 7.95 -9.90 -14.41
CA VAL A 36 6.84 -10.53 -13.68
C VAL A 36 5.52 -10.28 -14.40
N LEU A 37 5.25 -9.04 -14.81
CA LEU A 37 4.00 -8.67 -15.49
C LEU A 37 3.85 -9.36 -16.85
N ASN A 38 4.91 -9.42 -17.64
CA ASN A 38 4.91 -10.08 -18.95
C ASN A 38 4.63 -11.59 -18.86
N ASN A 39 5.02 -12.22 -17.76
CA ASN A 39 4.74 -13.63 -17.53
C ASN A 39 3.38 -13.87 -16.86
N LEU A 40 2.98 -13.00 -15.92
CA LEU A 40 1.75 -13.15 -15.14
C LEU A 40 0.50 -12.91 -15.99
N LYS A 41 0.49 -11.88 -16.84
CA LYS A 41 -0.69 -11.51 -17.64
C LYS A 41 -1.16 -12.65 -18.57
N PRO A 42 -0.30 -13.26 -19.42
CA PRO A 42 -0.73 -14.35 -20.30
C PRO A 42 -1.24 -15.57 -19.54
N LEU A 43 -0.58 -15.93 -18.43
CA LEU A 43 -0.96 -17.08 -17.61
C LEU A 43 -2.37 -16.93 -17.01
N ARG A 44 -2.70 -15.74 -16.52
CA ARG A 44 -4.04 -15.45 -15.98
C ARG A 44 -5.10 -15.40 -17.06
N LEU A 45 -4.80 -14.76 -18.19
CA LEU A 45 -5.71 -14.73 -19.34
C LEU A 45 -6.03 -16.13 -19.86
N GLN A 46 -5.05 -17.03 -19.93
CA GLN A 46 -5.26 -18.43 -20.32
C GLN A 46 -6.21 -19.17 -19.36
N LYS A 47 -6.22 -18.78 -18.08
CA LYS A 47 -7.08 -19.35 -17.03
C LYS A 47 -8.46 -18.69 -16.93
N GLY A 48 -8.73 -17.68 -17.76
CA GLY A 48 -9.97 -16.91 -17.74
C GLY A 48 -10.07 -15.91 -16.59
N ASP A 49 -8.95 -15.61 -15.93
CA ASP A 49 -8.89 -14.64 -14.84
C ASP A 49 -8.62 -13.22 -15.38
N ALA A 50 -9.22 -12.21 -14.74
CA ALA A 50 -8.93 -10.81 -15.04
C ALA A 50 -7.48 -10.44 -14.69
N GLU A 51 -6.98 -9.35 -15.29
CA GLU A 51 -5.69 -8.76 -14.90
C GLU A 51 -5.75 -8.35 -13.41
N PRO A 52 -4.73 -8.70 -12.61
CA PRO A 52 -4.74 -8.38 -11.19
C PRO A 52 -4.33 -6.92 -10.97
N VAL A 53 -4.72 -6.38 -9.82
CA VAL A 53 -4.18 -5.10 -9.34
C VAL A 53 -2.71 -5.27 -8.98
N VAL A 54 -1.86 -4.37 -9.46
CA VAL A 54 -0.43 -4.36 -9.15
C VAL A 54 -0.10 -3.10 -8.36
N VAL A 55 0.30 -3.30 -7.11
CA VAL A 55 0.91 -2.25 -6.29
C VAL A 55 2.41 -2.46 -6.31
N TRP A 56 3.14 -1.51 -6.86
CA TRP A 56 4.58 -1.58 -7.05
C TRP A 56 5.32 -0.60 -6.14
N GLU A 57 6.35 -1.11 -5.47
CA GLU A 57 7.31 -0.37 -4.66
C GLU A 57 8.71 -0.54 -5.28
N PRO A 58 9.40 0.55 -5.64
CA PRO A 58 10.78 0.45 -6.12
C PRO A 58 11.70 0.04 -4.97
N ILE A 59 12.77 -0.68 -5.27
CA ILE A 59 13.80 -0.96 -4.26
C ILE A 59 14.63 0.31 -3.98
N PRO A 60 15.11 0.51 -2.74
CA PRO A 60 15.89 1.70 -2.38
C PRO A 60 17.10 1.94 -3.28
N ASP A 61 17.81 0.88 -3.69
CA ASP A 61 19.00 0.96 -4.56
C ASP A 61 18.70 1.57 -5.94
N ASP A 62 17.44 1.45 -6.40
CA ASP A 62 17.00 2.01 -7.69
C ASP A 62 16.42 3.43 -7.57
N CYS A 63 16.27 3.95 -6.35
CA CYS A 63 15.72 5.28 -6.13
C CYS A 63 16.82 6.34 -6.26
N ASN A 64 17.21 6.66 -7.49
CA ASN A 64 18.23 7.67 -7.79
C ASN A 64 18.02 8.32 -9.17
N PRO A 65 18.64 9.48 -9.46
CA PRO A 65 18.41 10.19 -10.71
C PRO A 65 18.79 9.40 -11.97
N ALA A 66 19.76 8.50 -11.90
CA ALA A 66 20.19 7.69 -13.04
C ALA A 66 19.14 6.63 -13.44
N HIS A 67 18.25 6.26 -12.51
CA HIS A 67 17.21 5.25 -12.72
C HIS A 67 15.79 5.84 -12.83
N LEU A 68 15.62 7.16 -12.68
CA LEU A 68 14.32 7.83 -12.83
C LEU A 68 13.63 7.47 -14.15
N ALA A 69 14.35 7.50 -15.27
CA ALA A 69 13.79 7.15 -16.58
C ALA A 69 13.23 5.71 -16.61
N ARG A 70 13.88 4.77 -15.93
CA ARG A 70 13.42 3.37 -15.87
C ARG A 70 12.21 3.22 -14.96
N CYS A 71 12.18 3.97 -13.86
CA CYS A 71 11.04 4.03 -12.96
C CYS A 71 9.79 4.56 -13.67
N VAL A 72 9.88 5.67 -14.41
CA VAL A 72 8.70 6.24 -15.11
C VAL A 72 8.19 5.34 -16.23
N ASN A 73 9.07 4.59 -16.91
CA ASN A 73 8.72 3.75 -18.06
C ASN A 73 7.83 2.54 -17.75
N ILE A 74 7.66 2.18 -16.47
CA ILE A 74 6.78 1.07 -16.06
C ILE A 74 5.45 1.56 -15.46
N LEU A 75 5.29 2.86 -15.21
CA LEU A 75 4.12 3.40 -14.51
C LEU A 75 2.81 3.27 -15.29
N ASP A 76 2.89 3.02 -16.60
CA ASP A 76 1.75 2.70 -17.47
C ASP A 76 1.29 1.23 -17.37
N GLN A 77 2.04 0.37 -16.66
CA GLN A 77 1.78 -1.06 -16.52
C GLN A 77 1.35 -1.49 -15.12
N VAL A 78 1.48 -0.60 -14.12
CA VAL A 78 1.09 -0.85 -12.72
C VAL A 78 -0.10 0.02 -12.32
N ASP A 79 -0.92 -0.46 -11.37
CA ASP A 79 -2.11 0.25 -10.93
C ASP A 79 -1.77 1.29 -9.85
N VAL A 80 -0.88 0.94 -8.93
CA VAL A 80 -0.48 1.84 -7.85
C VAL A 80 1.03 1.86 -7.67
N LEU A 81 1.61 3.05 -7.69
CA LEU A 81 3.00 3.30 -7.28
C LEU A 81 3.01 3.66 -5.78
N SER A 82 3.78 2.95 -4.94
CA SER A 82 3.82 3.18 -3.48
C SER A 82 5.23 3.30 -2.84
N PRO A 83 6.07 4.24 -3.30
CA PRO A 83 7.34 4.53 -2.65
C PRO A 83 7.10 5.18 -1.28
N ASN A 84 8.12 5.15 -0.43
CA ASN A 84 8.20 6.07 0.69
C ASN A 84 8.71 7.46 0.26
N ALA A 85 8.60 8.45 1.14
CA ALA A 85 8.99 9.83 0.86
C ALA A 85 10.49 9.99 0.54
N ALA A 86 11.36 9.23 1.21
CA ALA A 86 12.79 9.23 0.94
C ALA A 86 13.12 8.66 -0.46
N GLU A 87 12.54 7.51 -0.82
CA GLU A 87 12.67 6.89 -2.14
C GLU A 87 12.21 7.84 -3.26
N CYS A 88 11.04 8.45 -3.06
CA CYS A 88 10.47 9.39 -4.02
C CYS A 88 11.37 10.63 -4.21
N ALA A 89 11.95 11.16 -3.13
CA ALA A 89 12.86 12.31 -3.18
C ALA A 89 14.22 11.97 -3.80
N ALA A 90 14.72 10.76 -3.53
CA ALA A 90 16.03 10.31 -3.99
C ALA A 90 16.12 10.25 -5.53
N PHE A 91 15.01 9.97 -6.24
CA PHE A 91 14.94 10.09 -7.70
C PHE A 91 15.27 11.49 -8.24
N PHE A 92 15.14 12.53 -7.42
CA PHE A 92 15.41 13.92 -7.78
C PHE A 92 16.65 14.48 -7.08
N ASN A 93 17.43 13.64 -6.39
CA ASN A 93 18.57 14.06 -5.56
C ASN A 93 18.15 15.08 -4.47
N GLU A 94 16.95 14.91 -3.92
CA GLU A 94 16.39 15.73 -2.86
C GLU A 94 16.40 14.95 -1.54
N ASN A 95 16.42 15.65 -0.40
CA ASN A 95 16.28 15.03 0.91
C ASN A 95 14.84 14.54 1.14
N GLU A 96 14.67 13.56 2.04
CA GLU A 96 13.34 13.12 2.47
C GLU A 96 12.51 14.32 2.97
N PRO A 97 11.31 14.56 2.40
CA PRO A 97 10.42 15.60 2.87
C PRO A 97 9.95 15.37 4.30
N THR A 98 9.93 16.44 5.08
CA THR A 98 9.39 16.44 6.45
C THR A 98 8.05 17.17 6.56
N ASP A 99 7.50 17.63 5.44
CA ASP A 99 6.27 18.40 5.37
C ASP A 99 5.38 17.96 4.19
N LYS A 100 4.08 18.27 4.29
CA LYS A 100 3.08 17.86 3.31
C LYS A 100 3.29 18.52 1.94
N GLU A 101 3.71 19.78 1.90
CA GLU A 101 3.88 20.52 0.65
C GLU A 101 4.95 19.87 -0.23
N ASN A 102 6.09 19.53 0.35
CA ASN A 102 7.17 18.86 -0.36
C ASN A 102 6.82 17.42 -0.75
N CYS A 103 6.11 16.66 0.09
CA CYS A 103 5.58 15.35 -0.29
C CYS A 103 4.66 15.42 -1.52
N GLU A 104 3.75 16.41 -1.54
CA GLU A 104 2.87 16.64 -2.69
C GLU A 104 3.66 16.98 -3.94
N ARG A 105 4.62 17.91 -3.83
CA ARG A 105 5.46 18.33 -4.95
C ARG A 105 6.22 17.16 -5.57
N ILE A 106 6.87 16.31 -4.78
CA ILE A 106 7.64 15.18 -5.32
C ILE A 106 6.74 14.08 -5.87
N GLY A 107 5.64 13.76 -5.17
CA GLY A 107 4.71 12.71 -5.61
C GLY A 107 4.02 13.07 -6.93
N SER A 108 3.61 14.33 -7.08
CA SER A 108 2.93 14.80 -8.30
C SER A 108 3.79 14.72 -9.56
N LYS A 109 5.13 14.68 -9.45
CA LYS A 109 6.02 14.53 -10.63
C LYS A 109 5.79 13.20 -11.36
N PHE A 110 5.36 12.16 -10.65
CA PHE A 110 5.10 10.83 -11.22
C PHE A 110 3.66 10.65 -11.73
N LEU A 111 2.71 11.49 -11.28
CA LEU A 111 1.29 11.28 -11.51
C LEU A 111 0.93 11.23 -13.01
N GLN A 112 1.60 12.05 -13.83
CA GLN A 112 1.37 12.08 -15.29
C GLN A 112 1.69 10.76 -16.00
N TYR A 113 2.49 9.88 -15.39
CA TYR A 113 2.88 8.59 -15.97
C TYR A 113 2.00 7.43 -15.48
N MET A 114 1.17 7.64 -14.46
CA MET A 114 0.21 6.64 -13.98
C MET A 114 -1.00 6.58 -14.91
N THR A 115 -0.84 5.90 -16.06
CA THR A 115 -1.80 5.90 -17.17
C THR A 115 -2.38 4.53 -17.53
N LYS A 116 -2.17 3.50 -16.70
CA LYS A 116 -2.66 2.14 -16.98
C LYS A 116 -4.19 2.10 -17.16
N ASN A 117 -4.93 2.73 -16.24
CA ASN A 117 -6.39 2.81 -16.25
C ASN A 117 -6.89 3.97 -15.39
N GLU A 118 -8.22 4.18 -15.34
CA GLU A 118 -8.83 5.27 -14.56
C GLU A 118 -8.72 5.13 -13.04
N HIS A 119 -8.34 3.93 -12.58
CA HIS A 119 -8.10 3.59 -11.19
C HIS A 119 -6.60 3.62 -10.83
N SER A 120 -5.76 4.18 -11.71
CA SER A 120 -4.33 4.28 -11.44
C SER A 120 -3.99 5.48 -10.56
N GLY A 121 -3.00 5.33 -9.68
CA GLY A 121 -2.62 6.39 -8.76
C GLY A 121 -1.32 6.14 -7.99
N ILE A 122 -0.98 7.08 -7.13
CA ILE A 122 0.21 7.03 -6.28
C ILE A 122 -0.25 7.05 -4.83
N VAL A 123 0.33 6.16 -4.03
CA VAL A 123 0.16 6.16 -2.57
C VAL A 123 1.55 6.36 -1.94
N LEU A 124 1.91 7.62 -1.73
CA LEU A 124 3.20 8.00 -1.16
C LEU A 124 3.17 7.81 0.37
N ARG A 125 4.02 6.91 0.88
CA ARG A 125 4.14 6.65 2.32
C ARG A 125 5.05 7.70 2.95
N CYS A 126 4.53 8.49 3.88
CA CYS A 126 5.18 9.70 4.41
C CYS A 126 5.50 9.60 5.92
N GLY A 127 5.78 8.39 6.42
CA GLY A 127 6.16 8.18 7.81
C GLY A 127 5.13 8.70 8.80
N SER A 128 5.56 9.57 9.72
CA SER A 128 4.70 10.18 10.75
C SER A 128 3.63 11.12 10.19
N LEU A 129 3.78 11.61 8.95
CA LEU A 129 2.73 12.39 8.27
C LEU A 129 1.56 11.50 7.77
N GLY A 130 1.73 10.18 7.78
CA GLY A 130 0.78 9.20 7.25
C GLY A 130 1.05 8.88 5.79
N CYS A 131 0.03 8.89 4.94
CA CYS A 131 0.20 8.74 3.50
C CYS A 131 -0.55 9.80 2.69
N LEU A 132 -0.06 10.01 1.48
CA LEU A 132 -0.65 10.89 0.48
C LEU A 132 -1.13 10.03 -0.70
N CYS A 133 -2.41 10.11 -1.00
CA CYS A 133 -3.02 9.55 -2.19
C CYS A 133 -3.11 10.62 -3.29
N LEU A 134 -2.55 10.31 -4.46
CA LEU A 134 -2.62 11.14 -5.66
C LEU A 134 -3.25 10.33 -6.80
N THR A 135 -4.35 10.84 -7.34
CA THR A 135 -4.98 10.32 -8.56
C THR A 135 -5.14 11.47 -9.55
N GLN A 136 -5.49 11.18 -10.80
CA GLN A 136 -5.81 12.24 -11.78
C GLN A 136 -6.99 13.13 -11.34
N LYS A 137 -7.84 12.62 -10.43
CA LYS A 137 -9.07 13.29 -9.97
C LYS A 137 -8.92 13.97 -8.61
N SER A 138 -7.97 13.53 -7.78
CA SER A 138 -7.90 13.95 -6.38
C SER A 138 -6.50 13.87 -5.78
N LYS A 139 -6.32 14.67 -4.73
CA LYS A 139 -5.18 14.66 -3.82
C LYS A 139 -5.71 14.61 -2.39
N LYS A 140 -5.38 13.56 -1.64
CA LYS A 140 -5.94 13.34 -0.29
C LYS A 140 -4.89 12.80 0.68
N TRP A 141 -4.86 13.39 1.87
CA TRP A 141 -3.99 12.97 2.95
C TRP A 141 -4.73 12.07 3.94
N PHE A 142 -4.03 11.04 4.41
CA PHE A 142 -4.47 10.14 5.48
C PHE A 142 -3.40 10.20 6.58
N PRO A 143 -3.65 10.92 7.69
CA PRO A 143 -2.68 11.04 8.78
C PRO A 143 -2.29 9.69 9.38
N ALA A 144 -1.10 9.57 9.94
CA ALA A 144 -0.68 8.34 10.61
C ALA A 144 -1.63 8.00 11.78
N TYR A 145 -1.82 6.70 12.05
CA TYR A 145 -2.61 6.25 13.19
C TYR A 145 -2.09 6.83 14.52
N HIS A 146 -0.77 6.80 14.69
CA HIS A 146 -0.03 7.41 15.80
C HIS A 146 0.50 8.79 15.40
N SER A 147 -0.41 9.74 15.15
CA SER A 147 -0.06 11.10 14.70
C SER A 147 0.18 12.11 15.82
N ASP A 148 -0.34 11.86 17.04
CA ASP A 148 -0.11 12.71 18.21
C ASP A 148 0.70 11.94 19.27
N PRO A 149 1.98 12.28 19.47
CA PRO A 149 2.83 11.69 20.51
C PRO A 149 2.31 11.89 21.95
N ASN A 150 1.39 12.83 22.16
CA ASN A 150 0.81 13.11 23.48
C ASN A 150 -0.52 12.36 23.70
N ALA A 151 -1.03 11.64 22.70
CA ALA A 151 -2.25 10.86 22.86
C ALA A 151 -2.02 9.72 23.87
N THR A 152 -3.03 9.42 24.69
CA THR A 152 -2.93 8.41 25.75
C THR A 152 -2.71 6.99 25.24
N ASP A 153 -3.06 6.74 23.98
CA ASP A 153 -2.88 5.47 23.27
C ASP A 153 -1.70 5.49 22.29
N TYR A 154 -0.86 6.54 22.32
CA TYR A 154 0.34 6.61 21.50
C TYR A 154 1.28 5.44 21.80
N LYS A 155 1.60 4.65 20.78
CA LYS A 155 2.42 3.45 20.93
C LYS A 155 3.22 3.15 19.67
N VAL A 156 4.46 3.64 19.64
CA VAL A 156 5.44 3.35 18.58
C VAL A 156 6.69 2.75 19.23
N ILE A 157 6.96 1.48 18.93
CA ILE A 157 8.08 0.71 19.49
C ILE A 157 9.12 0.40 18.42
N ASP A 158 8.70 -0.15 17.27
CA ASP A 158 9.59 -0.57 16.20
C ASP A 158 8.97 -0.25 14.83
N PRO A 159 9.56 0.63 13.99
CA PRO A 159 9.02 0.94 12.67
C PRO A 159 9.21 -0.19 11.64
N THR A 160 9.95 -1.25 11.98
CA THR A 160 10.29 -2.32 11.05
C THR A 160 9.04 -3.02 10.50
N GLY A 161 9.01 -3.21 9.18
CA GLY A 161 7.92 -3.92 8.49
C GLY A 161 6.64 -3.12 8.28
N CYS A 162 6.53 -1.91 8.81
CA CYS A 162 5.30 -1.11 8.73
C CYS A 162 4.89 -0.77 7.29
N GLY A 163 5.88 -0.52 6.42
CA GLY A 163 5.67 -0.27 5.00
C GLY A 163 5.03 -1.47 4.28
N ASN A 164 5.54 -2.68 4.52
CA ASN A 164 5.00 -3.88 3.91
C ASN A 164 3.59 -4.20 4.42
N SER A 165 3.35 -4.05 5.73
CA SER A 165 2.00 -4.19 6.30
C SER A 165 1.03 -3.16 5.74
N PHE A 166 1.48 -1.91 5.55
CA PHE A 166 0.69 -0.86 4.91
C PHE A 166 0.26 -1.29 3.51
N VAL A 167 1.21 -1.66 2.64
CA VAL A 167 0.91 -1.94 1.23
C VAL A 167 0.08 -3.21 1.08
N GLY A 168 0.33 -4.24 1.90
CA GLY A 168 -0.48 -5.46 1.92
C GLY A 168 -1.95 -5.19 2.27
N ALA A 169 -2.20 -4.46 3.36
CA ALA A 169 -3.55 -4.09 3.77
C ALA A 169 -4.21 -3.13 2.78
N PHE A 170 -3.45 -2.16 2.24
CA PHE A 170 -3.89 -1.27 1.18
C PHE A 170 -4.37 -2.08 -0.04
N ALA A 171 -3.54 -3.00 -0.55
CA ALA A 171 -3.85 -3.75 -1.77
C ALA A 171 -5.08 -4.64 -1.60
N ALA A 172 -5.25 -5.26 -0.42
CA ALA A 172 -6.43 -6.06 -0.11
C ALA A 172 -7.68 -5.19 -0.04
N ALA A 173 -7.67 -4.13 0.77
CA ALA A 173 -8.80 -3.24 0.97
C ALA A 173 -9.17 -2.47 -0.31
N TYR A 174 -8.19 -2.08 -1.12
CA TYR A 174 -8.41 -1.42 -2.40
C TYR A 174 -9.21 -2.31 -3.36
N VAL A 175 -8.85 -3.59 -3.49
CA VAL A 175 -9.57 -4.55 -4.33
C VAL A 175 -10.96 -4.86 -3.76
N LEU A 176 -11.04 -5.14 -2.44
CA LEU A 176 -12.32 -5.41 -1.75
C LEU A 176 -13.24 -4.18 -1.73
N GLY A 177 -12.69 -2.98 -1.91
CA GLY A 177 -13.43 -1.74 -2.01
C GLY A 177 -13.92 -1.41 -3.40
N GLY A 178 -13.71 -2.29 -4.40
CA GLY A 178 -14.02 -1.97 -5.80
C GLY A 178 -13.13 -0.85 -6.34
N PHE A 179 -11.81 -0.94 -6.10
CA PHE A 179 -10.81 0.04 -6.50
C PHE A 179 -10.93 1.39 -5.76
N ASN A 180 -11.26 1.33 -4.47
CA ASN A 180 -11.43 2.50 -3.62
C ASN A 180 -10.14 2.86 -2.87
N PHE A 181 -9.48 3.95 -3.30
CA PHE A 181 -8.26 4.46 -2.67
C PHE A 181 -8.44 4.88 -1.21
N ASP A 182 -9.60 5.41 -0.84
CA ASP A 182 -9.86 5.84 0.54
C ASP A 182 -9.85 4.63 1.46
N LEU A 183 -10.54 3.55 1.07
CA LEU A 183 -10.56 2.32 1.83
C LEU A 183 -9.15 1.71 1.92
N GLY A 184 -8.44 1.64 0.79
CA GLY A 184 -7.05 1.20 0.76
C GLY A 184 -6.15 1.98 1.73
N CYS A 185 -6.20 3.32 1.69
CA CYS A 185 -5.33 4.16 2.53
C CYS A 185 -5.69 4.08 4.01
N VAL A 186 -6.98 3.97 4.37
CA VAL A 186 -7.41 3.75 5.75
C VAL A 186 -6.84 2.43 6.27
N PHE A 187 -7.05 1.32 5.58
CA PHE A 187 -6.59 0.01 6.03
C PHE A 187 -5.06 -0.11 6.05
N GLY A 188 -4.37 0.46 5.06
CA GLY A 188 -2.92 0.56 5.08
C GLY A 188 -2.42 1.29 6.32
N THR A 189 -3.06 2.42 6.66
CA THR A 189 -2.72 3.22 7.84
C THR A 189 -2.94 2.45 9.14
N LEU A 190 -4.06 1.73 9.28
CA LEU A 190 -4.34 0.92 10.47
C LEU A 190 -3.34 -0.23 10.62
N ALA A 191 -3.07 -0.97 9.54
CA ALA A 191 -2.13 -2.09 9.56
C ALA A 191 -0.71 -1.62 9.90
N SER A 192 -0.26 -0.51 9.32
CA SER A 192 1.02 0.12 9.67
C SER A 192 1.04 0.55 11.14
N GLY A 193 -0.05 1.19 11.62
CA GLY A 193 -0.17 1.67 12.99
C GLY A 193 -0.15 0.57 14.03
N LEU A 194 -0.71 -0.60 13.73
CA LEU A 194 -0.64 -1.81 14.56
C LEU A 194 0.74 -2.47 14.53
N CYS A 195 1.34 -2.58 13.33
CA CYS A 195 2.64 -3.23 13.13
C CYS A 195 3.72 -2.59 13.99
N ILE A 196 3.68 -1.27 14.17
CA ILE A 196 4.73 -0.54 14.90
C ILE A 196 4.58 -0.57 16.42
N GLN A 197 3.52 -1.17 16.97
CA GLN A 197 3.25 -1.19 18.40
C GLN A 197 4.09 -2.22 19.16
N LEU A 198 4.79 -3.12 18.48
CA LEU A 198 5.55 -4.24 19.07
C LEU A 198 6.80 -4.50 18.21
N HIS A 199 7.73 -5.28 18.75
CA HIS A 199 8.82 -5.85 17.93
C HIS A 199 8.28 -7.05 17.13
N GLY A 200 8.48 -7.06 15.82
CA GLY A 200 8.02 -8.15 14.95
C GLY A 200 6.55 -8.00 14.53
N VAL A 201 5.89 -9.13 14.25
CA VAL A 201 4.51 -9.14 13.75
C VAL A 201 3.48 -8.92 14.87
N PRO A 202 2.30 -8.34 14.58
CA PRO A 202 1.23 -8.17 15.57
C PRO A 202 0.81 -9.48 16.23
N ASN A 203 0.38 -9.40 17.49
CA ASN A 203 -0.24 -10.54 18.17
C ASN A 203 -1.71 -10.64 17.77
N VAL A 204 -2.15 -11.83 17.36
CA VAL A 204 -3.53 -12.10 16.91
C VAL A 204 -4.19 -13.09 17.87
N GLU A 205 -5.27 -12.65 18.50
CA GLU A 205 -6.08 -13.46 19.41
C GLU A 205 -7.47 -13.67 18.81
N LYS A 206 -7.92 -14.92 18.73
CA LYS A 206 -9.25 -15.26 18.19
C LYS A 206 -10.29 -15.30 19.31
N HIS A 207 -11.33 -14.49 19.16
CA HIS A 207 -12.44 -14.37 20.09
C HIS A 207 -13.74 -14.75 19.36
N GLY A 208 -13.99 -16.05 19.21
CA GLY A 208 -15.09 -16.54 18.38
C GLY A 208 -14.79 -16.30 16.89
N ASP A 209 -15.68 -15.58 16.21
CA ASP A 209 -15.51 -15.16 14.81
C ASP A 209 -14.69 -13.86 14.68
N ASP A 210 -14.41 -13.19 15.80
CA ASP A 210 -13.66 -11.94 15.83
C ASP A 210 -12.16 -12.16 16.07
N GLU A 211 -11.35 -11.23 15.59
CA GLU A 211 -9.90 -11.19 15.82
C GLU A 211 -9.52 -9.90 16.54
N LEU A 212 -8.74 -10.04 17.61
CA LEU A 212 -8.09 -8.93 18.30
C LEU A 212 -6.64 -8.84 17.85
N TRP A 213 -6.26 -7.65 17.38
CA TRP A 213 -4.92 -7.32 16.93
C TRP A 213 -4.26 -6.46 18.00
N ASN A 214 -3.26 -7.01 18.68
CA ASN A 214 -2.66 -6.40 19.88
C ASN A 214 -3.71 -6.06 20.97
N GLY A 215 -4.76 -6.88 21.09
CA GLY A 215 -5.84 -6.69 22.05
C GLY A 215 -6.93 -5.69 21.65
N VAL A 216 -6.92 -5.20 20.39
CA VAL A 216 -7.91 -4.25 19.87
C VAL A 216 -8.63 -4.83 18.66
N SER A 217 -9.95 -4.63 18.57
CA SER A 217 -10.73 -5.07 17.41
C SER A 217 -10.51 -4.15 16.20
N LEU A 218 -10.75 -4.65 14.98
CA LEU A 218 -10.72 -3.82 13.78
C LEU A 218 -11.73 -2.66 13.85
N GLU A 219 -12.92 -2.92 14.41
CA GLU A 219 -13.97 -1.91 14.56
C GLU A 219 -13.53 -0.77 15.48
N ASP A 220 -12.90 -1.07 16.61
CA ASP A 220 -12.36 -0.06 17.53
C ASP A 220 -11.25 0.77 16.86
N LEU A 221 -10.34 0.12 16.12
CA LEU A 221 -9.27 0.82 15.40
C LEU A 221 -9.84 1.80 14.36
N LEU A 222 -10.82 1.37 13.58
CA LEU A 222 -11.51 2.21 12.60
C LEU A 222 -12.22 3.38 13.30
N ASN A 223 -12.99 3.11 14.35
CA ASN A 223 -13.72 4.13 15.10
C ASN A 223 -12.78 5.19 15.68
N ILE A 224 -11.68 4.78 16.32
CA ILE A 224 -10.67 5.69 16.87
C ILE A 224 -10.05 6.54 15.75
N TYR A 225 -9.63 5.89 14.65
CA TYR A 225 -8.97 6.58 13.55
C TYR A 225 -9.88 7.59 12.85
N LEU A 226 -11.12 7.21 12.52
CA LEU A 226 -12.07 8.09 11.85
C LEU A 226 -12.52 9.24 12.76
N LYS A 227 -12.69 8.99 14.07
CA LYS A 227 -13.00 10.03 15.05
C LYS A 227 -11.90 11.09 15.16
N ARG A 228 -10.63 10.68 15.03
CA ARG A 228 -9.47 11.61 14.99
C ARG A 228 -9.37 12.39 13.68
N ASN A 229 -9.93 11.84 12.60
CA ASN A 229 -9.75 12.37 11.24
C ASN A 229 -11.10 12.65 10.55
N PRO A 230 -11.98 13.48 11.14
CA PRO A 230 -13.32 13.74 10.59
C PRO A 230 -13.28 14.38 9.19
N SER A 231 -12.19 15.08 8.85
CA SER A 231 -11.99 15.68 7.53
C SER A 231 -11.86 14.66 6.40
N LEU A 232 -11.67 13.37 6.69
CA LEU A 232 -11.66 12.33 5.67
C LEU A 232 -13.04 12.12 5.05
N GLY A 233 -14.13 12.45 5.75
CA GLY A 233 -15.50 12.25 5.27
C GLY A 233 -15.88 10.78 5.10
N ILE A 234 -15.19 9.86 5.78
CA ILE A 234 -15.42 8.41 5.72
C ILE A 234 -16.07 7.98 7.03
N THR A 235 -17.12 7.17 6.96
CA THR A 235 -17.82 6.60 8.13
C THR A 235 -17.52 5.11 8.27
N ASN A 236 -17.64 4.59 9.50
CA ASN A 236 -17.39 3.18 9.76
C ASN A 236 -18.42 2.28 9.06
N ASP A 237 -19.71 2.67 9.08
CA ASP A 237 -20.79 1.95 8.38
C ASP A 237 -20.47 1.79 6.90
N HIS A 238 -19.98 2.84 6.24
CA HIS A 238 -19.60 2.79 4.83
C HIS A 238 -18.48 1.77 4.57
N ILE A 239 -17.47 1.72 5.45
CA ILE A 239 -16.36 0.77 5.34
C ILE A 239 -16.83 -0.67 5.55
N ILE A 240 -17.58 -0.90 6.63
CA ILE A 240 -18.06 -2.23 7.02
C ILE A 240 -19.01 -2.78 5.97
N ASP A 241 -19.94 -1.97 5.48
CA ASP A 241 -20.87 -2.36 4.41
C ASP A 241 -20.11 -2.69 3.13
N THR A 242 -19.10 -1.90 2.77
CA THR A 242 -18.30 -2.15 1.57
C THR A 242 -17.56 -3.48 1.65
N ILE A 243 -16.96 -3.80 2.80
CA ILE A 243 -16.21 -5.04 2.99
C ILE A 243 -17.14 -6.25 3.12
N ARG A 244 -18.24 -6.13 3.87
CA ARG A 244 -19.19 -7.23 4.10
C ARG A 244 -19.99 -7.56 2.85
N ASN A 245 -20.40 -6.56 2.07
CA ASN A 245 -21.16 -6.77 0.83
C ASN A 245 -20.26 -7.16 -0.35
N PHE A 246 -18.94 -7.26 -0.15
CA PHE A 246 -18.03 -7.80 -1.16
C PHE A 246 -18.16 -9.33 -1.20
N HIS A 247 -19.29 -9.79 -1.74
CA HIS A 247 -19.55 -11.19 -2.02
C HIS A 247 -19.06 -11.55 -3.43
N TYR A 248 -18.40 -12.71 -3.52
CA TYR A 248 -18.17 -13.42 -4.78
C TYR A 248 -19.44 -14.15 -5.20
#